data_AF-A0A7S1PNM2-F1
#
_entry.id   AF-A0A7S1PNM2-F1
#
_cell.length_a   1.000
_cell.length_b   1.000
_cell.length_c   1.000
_cell.angle_alpha   90.00
_cell.angle_beta   90.00
_cell.angle_gamma   90.00
#
_symmetry.space_group_name_H-M   'P 1'
#
loop_
_entity.id
_entity.type
_entity.pdbx_description
1 polymer ?
#
loop_
_entity_poly.entity_id
_entity_poly.type
_entity_poly.pdbx_seq_one_letter_code
_entity_poly.pdbx_strand_id
1 'polypeptide(L)'
;GSLRAVLARAGSVAELDALGAQLSARARGLQAKARLHLSSLGVYRHHSRATRQAVQGWGASLRESEQRRGLVAMDRIWWRLRGDLDAYLDAAEGELGAHQAALEAMGSYEGCSARMSAVTAAYAASSAAQDFARRELRRAWRRSTNAIGEMAAVAEDGAVFPSLMASEGCNSTLAAQTFQQLRFAVAGTNFLVHRFAASGLEAPDLAPLAASVRRIGDSFNGARRDCRRAR
;
A
#
# COMPACT_ATOMS: atom_id res chain seq x y z
N GLY A 1 19.56 19.26 -17.42
CA GLY A 1 18.57 19.66 -18.45
C GLY A 1 17.46 18.63 -18.53
N SER A 2 16.20 19.06 -18.67
CA SER A 2 15.08 18.12 -18.77
C SER A 2 15.13 17.35 -20.10
N LEU A 3 14.73 16.06 -20.08
CA LEU A 3 14.65 15.21 -21.28
C LEU A 3 13.81 15.86 -22.39
N ARG A 4 12.80 16.67 -22.01
CA ARG A 4 11.97 17.48 -22.91
C ARG A 4 12.76 18.50 -23.72
N ALA A 5 13.81 19.09 -23.15
CA ALA A 5 14.64 20.07 -23.85
C ALA A 5 15.64 19.42 -24.82
N VAL A 6 16.06 18.18 -24.53
CA VAL A 6 16.93 17.38 -25.41
C VAL A 6 16.13 16.82 -26.60
N LEU A 7 14.88 16.38 -26.36
CA LEU A 7 13.98 15.90 -27.40
C LEU A 7 13.61 16.96 -28.46
N ALA A 8 13.68 18.26 -28.11
CA ALA A 8 13.38 19.35 -29.05
C ALA A 8 14.55 19.74 -29.96
N ARG A 9 15.75 19.17 -29.77
CA ARG A 9 17.00 19.60 -30.44
C ARG A 9 17.74 18.51 -31.24
N ALA A 10 17.33 17.25 -31.17
CA ALA A 10 18.10 16.14 -31.74
C ALA A 10 18.11 16.19 -33.29
N GLY A 11 19.23 16.64 -33.87
CA GLY A 11 19.42 16.78 -35.32
C GLY A 11 20.59 15.98 -35.90
N SER A 12 21.43 15.34 -35.06
CA SER A 12 22.61 14.58 -35.51
C SER A 12 22.60 13.11 -35.05
N VAL A 13 23.23 12.24 -35.85
CA VAL A 13 23.35 10.79 -35.57
C VAL A 13 24.08 10.52 -34.24
N ALA A 14 25.12 11.31 -33.92
CA ALA A 14 25.85 11.19 -32.67
C ALA A 14 25.01 11.56 -31.43
N GLU A 15 24.07 12.49 -31.54
CA GLU A 15 23.10 12.81 -30.48
C GLU A 15 22.07 11.70 -30.27
N LEU A 16 21.64 11.04 -31.35
CA LEU A 16 20.73 9.90 -31.28
C LEU A 16 21.40 8.69 -30.63
N ASP A 17 22.68 8.46 -30.90
CA ASP A 17 23.48 7.41 -30.24
C ASP A 17 23.69 7.71 -28.75
N ALA A 18 24.00 8.97 -28.41
CA ALA A 18 24.12 9.39 -27.01
C ALA A 18 22.78 9.27 -26.26
N LEU A 19 21.67 9.61 -26.90
CA LEU A 19 20.32 9.43 -26.36
C LEU A 19 20.00 7.94 -26.18
N GLY A 20 20.34 7.11 -27.16
CA GLY A 20 20.18 5.66 -27.11
C GLY A 20 20.95 5.05 -25.93
N ALA A 21 22.23 5.39 -25.77
CA ALA A 21 23.05 4.93 -24.65
C ALA A 21 22.47 5.36 -23.29
N GLN A 22 21.98 6.61 -23.19
CA GLN A 22 21.34 7.11 -21.98
C GLN A 22 20.02 6.39 -21.67
N LEU A 23 19.21 6.09 -22.70
CA LEU A 23 17.99 5.33 -22.56
C LEU A 23 18.28 3.89 -22.12
N SER A 24 19.25 3.20 -22.74
CA SER A 24 19.65 1.84 -22.36
C SER A 24 20.17 1.75 -20.92
N ALA A 25 20.93 2.75 -20.45
CA ALA A 25 21.33 2.84 -19.05
C ALA A 25 20.12 3.01 -18.11
N ARG A 26 19.13 3.83 -18.49
CA ARG A 26 17.90 4.04 -17.72
C ARG A 26 16.99 2.81 -17.73
N ALA A 27 16.90 2.08 -18.84
CA ALA A 27 16.16 0.83 -18.93
C ALA A 27 16.72 -0.26 -18.02
N ARG A 28 18.06 -0.40 -17.94
CA ARG A 28 18.69 -1.26 -16.93
C ARG A 28 18.29 -0.88 -15.51
N GLY A 29 18.21 0.42 -15.22
CA GLY A 29 17.67 0.94 -13.96
C GLY A 29 16.19 0.59 -13.73
N LEU A 30 15.35 0.67 -14.77
CA LEU A 30 13.93 0.27 -14.72
C LEU A 30 13.77 -1.23 -14.48
N GLN A 31 14.60 -2.07 -15.11
CA GLN A 31 14.58 -3.52 -14.95
C GLN A 31 14.93 -3.94 -13.51
N ALA A 32 15.95 -3.32 -12.92
CA ALA A 32 16.31 -3.56 -11.51
C ALA A 32 15.16 -3.17 -10.56
N LYS A 33 14.53 -2.02 -10.80
CA LYS A 33 13.35 -1.58 -10.04
C LYS A 33 12.17 -2.53 -10.21
N ALA A 34 11.84 -2.93 -11.44
CA ALA A 34 10.72 -3.82 -11.73
C ALA A 34 10.82 -5.16 -10.96
N ARG A 35 12.03 -5.72 -10.84
CA ARG A 35 12.28 -6.93 -10.04
C ARG A 35 11.98 -6.73 -8.54
N LEU A 36 12.40 -5.59 -7.97
CA LEU A 36 12.09 -5.22 -6.58
C LEU A 36 10.58 -5.00 -6.38
N HIS A 37 9.89 -4.42 -7.36
CA HIS A 37 8.44 -4.22 -7.32
C HIS A 37 7.68 -5.55 -7.29
N LEU A 38 8.04 -6.48 -8.19
CA LEU A 38 7.40 -7.78 -8.36
C LEU A 38 7.41 -8.65 -7.09
N SER A 39 8.54 -8.70 -6.37
CA SER A 39 8.63 -9.50 -5.14
C SER A 39 7.72 -8.98 -4.02
N SER A 40 7.58 -7.65 -3.91
CA SER A 40 6.77 -7.02 -2.86
C SER A 40 5.26 -7.07 -3.15
N LEU A 41 4.85 -6.90 -4.42
CA LEU A 41 3.43 -6.87 -4.80
C LEU A 41 2.76 -8.24 -4.71
N GLY A 42 3.48 -9.31 -5.07
CA GLY A 42 2.95 -10.68 -5.02
C GLY A 42 2.60 -11.15 -3.61
N VAL A 43 3.48 -10.89 -2.65
CA VAL A 43 3.26 -11.20 -1.22
C VAL A 43 2.04 -10.45 -0.69
N TYR A 44 1.91 -9.17 -1.05
CA TYR A 44 0.80 -8.36 -0.57
C TYR A 44 -0.54 -8.77 -1.18
N ARG A 45 -0.61 -9.08 -2.49
CA ARG A 45 -1.82 -9.62 -3.11
C ARG A 45 -2.27 -10.93 -2.46
N HIS A 46 -1.33 -11.80 -2.12
CA HIS A 46 -1.64 -13.06 -1.43
C HIS A 46 -2.23 -12.79 -0.04
N HIS A 47 -1.58 -11.94 0.76
CA HIS A 47 -2.10 -11.53 2.08
C HIS A 47 -3.47 -10.86 1.97
N SER A 48 -3.62 -9.94 1.02
CA SER A 48 -4.85 -9.21 0.72
C SER A 48 -6.02 -10.17 0.42
N ARG A 49 -5.78 -11.25 -0.33
CA ARG A 49 -6.78 -12.32 -0.58
C ARG A 49 -7.08 -13.15 0.67
N ALA A 50 -6.06 -13.53 1.44
CA ALA A 50 -6.23 -14.30 2.68
C ALA A 50 -7.06 -13.52 3.72
N THR A 51 -6.84 -12.20 3.85
CA THR A 51 -7.62 -11.37 4.77
C THR A 51 -9.08 -11.25 4.32
N ARG A 52 -9.36 -11.21 3.01
CA ARG A 52 -10.75 -11.22 2.50
C ARG A 52 -11.51 -12.47 2.95
N GLN A 53 -10.87 -13.64 2.92
CA GLN A 53 -11.48 -14.89 3.37
C GLN A 53 -11.69 -14.92 4.89
N ALA A 54 -10.74 -14.40 5.66
CA ALA A 54 -10.83 -14.35 7.12
C ALA A 54 -11.94 -13.41 7.64
N VAL A 55 -12.26 -12.36 6.89
CA VAL A 55 -13.24 -11.32 7.32
C VAL A 55 -14.67 -11.65 6.89
N GLN A 56 -14.91 -12.51 5.89
CA GLN A 56 -16.27 -12.88 5.47
C GLN A 56 -17.11 -13.59 6.56
N GLY A 57 -16.49 -14.08 7.64
CA GLY A 57 -17.19 -14.65 8.81
C GLY A 57 -17.77 -13.63 9.79
N TRP A 58 -17.50 -12.33 9.62
CA TRP A 58 -17.90 -11.28 10.59
C TRP A 58 -19.40 -10.97 10.65
N GLY A 59 -20.14 -11.21 9.56
CA GLY A 59 -21.53 -10.76 9.45
C GLY A 59 -22.56 -11.56 10.26
N ALA A 60 -22.20 -12.73 10.78
CA ALA A 60 -23.18 -13.71 11.26
C ALA A 60 -23.41 -13.73 12.79
N SER A 61 -22.55 -13.13 13.62
CA SER A 61 -22.52 -13.41 15.07
C SER A 61 -22.79 -12.22 16.02
N LEU A 62 -23.33 -11.09 15.56
CA LEU A 62 -23.47 -9.89 16.41
C LEU A 62 -24.89 -9.69 17.01
N ARG A 63 -25.06 -9.98 18.30
CA ARG A 63 -26.29 -9.74 19.09
C ARG A 63 -26.02 -8.88 20.34
N GLU A 64 -25.70 -7.59 20.17
CA GLU A 64 -25.92 -6.52 21.17
C GLU A 64 -25.71 -5.12 20.54
N SER A 65 -26.50 -4.11 20.93
CA SER A 65 -26.69 -2.86 20.16
C SER A 65 -25.56 -1.83 20.25
N GLU A 66 -24.93 -1.67 21.42
CA GLU A 66 -23.81 -0.74 21.66
C GLU A 66 -22.50 -1.27 21.07
N GLN A 67 -22.20 -2.56 21.30
CA GLN A 67 -21.09 -3.28 20.66
C GLN A 67 -21.16 -3.23 19.11
N ARG A 68 -22.38 -3.22 18.56
CA ARG A 68 -22.64 -3.08 17.14
C ARG A 68 -22.08 -1.78 16.57
N ARG A 69 -22.15 -0.65 17.29
CA ARG A 69 -21.73 0.65 16.74
C ARG A 69 -20.22 0.72 16.56
N GLY A 70 -19.46 0.31 17.58
CA GLY A 70 -17.99 0.29 17.52
C GLY A 70 -17.47 -0.66 16.45
N LEU A 71 -18.01 -1.88 16.38
CA LEU A 71 -17.60 -2.87 15.39
C LEU A 71 -18.01 -2.50 13.96
N VAL A 72 -19.21 -1.95 13.76
CA VAL A 72 -19.63 -1.44 12.43
C VAL A 72 -18.78 -0.25 12.00
N ALA A 73 -18.40 0.63 12.93
CA ALA A 73 -17.47 1.72 12.63
C ALA A 73 -16.10 1.17 12.22
N MET A 74 -15.54 0.22 12.97
CA MET A 74 -14.28 -0.44 12.62
C MET A 74 -14.34 -1.14 11.26
N ASP A 75 -15.43 -1.85 10.96
CA ASP A 75 -15.65 -2.50 9.66
C ASP A 75 -15.60 -1.49 8.51
N ARG A 76 -16.33 -0.38 8.63
CA ARG A 76 -16.34 0.68 7.62
C ARG A 76 -14.95 1.29 7.42
N ILE A 77 -14.23 1.56 8.50
CA ILE A 77 -12.87 2.10 8.44
C ILE A 77 -11.93 1.09 7.79
N TRP A 78 -12.08 -0.20 8.09
CA TRP A 78 -11.32 -1.30 7.49
C TRP A 78 -11.53 -1.38 5.98
N TRP A 79 -12.78 -1.37 5.51
CA TRP A 79 -13.06 -1.40 4.07
C TRP A 79 -12.53 -0.17 3.34
N ARG A 80 -12.60 1.01 3.96
CA ARG A 80 -12.02 2.23 3.40
C ARG A 80 -10.50 2.14 3.29
N LEU A 81 -9.82 1.75 4.38
CA LEU A 81 -8.37 1.52 4.38
C LEU A 81 -7.97 0.56 3.26
N ARG A 82 -8.70 -0.55 3.15
CA ARG A 82 -8.45 -1.55 2.13
C ARG A 82 -8.64 -1.00 0.72
N GLY A 83 -9.69 -0.21 0.49
CA GLY A 83 -9.90 0.48 -0.78
C GLY A 83 -8.74 1.41 -1.15
N ASP A 84 -8.19 2.16 -0.19
CA ASP A 84 -7.03 3.02 -0.43
C ASP A 84 -5.75 2.22 -0.72
N LEU A 85 -5.57 1.06 -0.10
CA LEU A 85 -4.44 0.14 -0.38
C LEU A 85 -4.59 -0.52 -1.75
N ASP A 86 -5.76 -1.05 -2.08
CA ASP A 86 -6.05 -1.69 -3.37
C ASP A 86 -5.89 -0.67 -4.53
N ALA A 87 -6.36 0.58 -4.37
CA ALA A 87 -6.16 1.65 -5.37
C ALA A 87 -4.67 1.96 -5.63
N TYR A 88 -3.84 1.91 -4.59
CA TYR A 88 -2.40 2.05 -4.76
C TYR A 88 -1.77 0.85 -5.49
N LEU A 89 -2.21 -0.38 -5.19
CA LEU A 89 -1.71 -1.56 -5.89
C LEU A 89 -2.03 -1.49 -7.38
N ASP A 90 -3.25 -1.08 -7.76
CA ASP A 90 -3.62 -0.92 -9.15
C ASP A 90 -2.71 0.11 -9.86
N ALA A 91 -2.40 1.22 -9.19
CA ALA A 91 -1.46 2.21 -9.71
C ALA A 91 -0.03 1.65 -9.85
N ALA A 92 0.43 0.85 -8.89
CA ALA A 92 1.74 0.21 -8.92
C ALA A 92 1.85 -0.89 -10.00
N GLU A 93 0.77 -1.61 -10.27
CA GLU A 93 0.67 -2.56 -11.37
C GLU A 93 0.69 -1.84 -12.73
N GLY A 94 0.01 -0.69 -12.84
CA GLY A 94 0.11 0.19 -14.02
C GLY A 94 1.53 0.72 -14.25
N GLU A 95 2.24 1.14 -13.20
CA GLU A 95 3.66 1.52 -13.28
C GLU A 95 4.52 0.35 -13.83
N LEU A 96 4.32 -0.85 -13.28
CA LEU A 96 5.07 -2.03 -13.71
C LEU A 96 4.79 -2.41 -15.17
N GLY A 97 3.53 -2.39 -15.61
CA GLY A 97 3.16 -2.66 -16.99
C GLY A 97 3.76 -1.64 -17.96
N ALA A 98 3.77 -0.35 -17.59
CA ALA A 98 4.40 0.69 -18.39
C ALA A 98 5.93 0.54 -18.45
N HIS A 99 6.57 0.08 -17.37
CA HIS A 99 7.99 -0.26 -17.37
C HIS A 99 8.30 -1.44 -18.29
N GLN A 100 7.48 -2.51 -18.28
CA GLN A 100 7.64 -3.65 -19.18
C GLN A 100 7.52 -3.22 -20.64
N ALA A 101 6.49 -2.45 -21.00
CA ALA A 101 6.32 -1.93 -22.35
C ALA A 101 7.51 -1.06 -22.81
N ALA A 102 8.10 -0.26 -21.91
CA ALA A 102 9.30 0.51 -22.22
C ALA A 102 10.53 -0.37 -22.48
N LEU A 103 10.68 -1.47 -21.74
CA LEU A 103 11.76 -2.45 -21.95
C LEU A 103 11.58 -3.22 -23.28
N GLU A 104 10.35 -3.62 -23.60
CA GLU A 104 10.02 -4.29 -24.87
C GLU A 104 10.25 -3.38 -26.07
N ALA A 105 9.85 -2.11 -26.00
CA ALA A 105 10.10 -1.12 -27.04
C ALA A 105 11.61 -0.94 -27.28
N MET A 106 12.41 -0.96 -26.20
CA MET A 106 13.86 -0.89 -26.30
C MET A 106 14.47 -2.14 -26.94
N GLY A 107 14.07 -3.33 -26.52
CA GLY A 107 14.52 -4.58 -27.14
C GLY A 107 14.16 -4.63 -28.63
N SER A 108 12.98 -4.11 -28.99
CA SER A 108 12.55 -4.00 -30.39
C SER A 108 13.41 -3.01 -31.19
N TYR A 109 13.82 -1.90 -30.58
CA TYR A 109 14.73 -0.92 -31.18
C TYR A 109 16.15 -1.48 -31.36
N GLU A 110 16.69 -2.17 -30.36
CA GLU A 110 17.98 -2.85 -30.43
C GLU A 110 17.98 -3.97 -31.49
N GLY A 111 16.83 -4.63 -31.68
CA GLY A 111 16.59 -5.58 -32.77
C GLY A 111 16.26 -4.94 -34.13
N CYS A 112 16.42 -3.62 -34.28
CA CYS A 112 16.12 -2.86 -35.51
C CYS A 112 14.67 -2.98 -36.03
N SER A 113 13.73 -3.44 -35.20
CA SER A 113 12.33 -3.66 -35.56
C SER A 113 11.39 -2.52 -35.15
N ALA A 114 11.87 -1.60 -34.30
CA ALA A 114 11.15 -0.41 -33.88
C ALA A 114 11.96 0.87 -34.11
N ARG A 115 11.26 1.99 -34.28
CA ARG A 115 11.88 3.33 -34.40
C ARG A 115 12.16 3.92 -33.02
N MET A 116 13.16 4.81 -32.92
CA MET A 116 13.46 5.55 -31.68
C MET A 116 12.24 6.30 -31.13
N SER A 117 11.35 6.79 -32.00
CA SER A 117 10.09 7.43 -31.60
C SER A 117 9.17 6.54 -30.76
N ALA A 118 9.20 5.22 -30.99
CA ALA A 118 8.43 4.27 -30.18
C ALA A 118 9.04 4.09 -28.79
N VAL A 119 10.38 4.02 -28.71
CA VAL A 119 11.12 3.95 -27.43
C VAL A 119 10.87 5.20 -26.60
N THR A 120 10.96 6.39 -27.20
CA THR A 120 10.74 7.66 -26.49
C THR A 120 9.30 7.79 -26.02
N ALA A 121 8.31 7.37 -26.81
CA ALA A 121 6.91 7.33 -26.40
C ALA A 121 6.67 6.36 -25.22
N ALA A 122 7.20 5.14 -25.30
CA ALA A 122 7.06 4.15 -24.22
C ALA A 122 7.77 4.59 -22.93
N TYR A 123 8.95 5.21 -23.05
CA TYR A 123 9.67 5.78 -21.91
C TYR A 123 8.90 6.95 -21.26
N ALA A 124 8.29 7.82 -22.07
CA ALA A 124 7.45 8.91 -21.57
C ALA A 124 6.22 8.39 -20.82
N ALA A 125 5.54 7.36 -21.36
CA ALA A 125 4.42 6.71 -20.71
C ALA A 125 4.83 6.04 -19.37
N SER A 126 5.95 5.33 -19.37
CA SER A 126 6.57 4.74 -18.17
C SER A 126 6.87 5.77 -17.08
N SER A 127 7.42 6.93 -17.45
CA SER A 127 7.69 8.03 -16.51
C SER A 127 6.40 8.62 -15.94
N ALA A 128 5.38 8.82 -16.78
CA ALA A 128 4.08 9.33 -16.35
C ALA A 128 3.37 8.36 -15.38
N ALA A 129 3.44 7.05 -15.66
CA ALA A 129 2.89 6.01 -14.79
C ALA A 129 3.61 5.95 -13.43
N GLN A 130 4.93 6.11 -13.41
CA GLN A 130 5.71 6.23 -12.17
C GLN A 130 5.29 7.45 -11.33
N ASP A 131 5.14 8.62 -11.97
CA ASP A 131 4.69 9.81 -11.26
C ASP A 131 3.27 9.67 -10.71
N PHE A 132 2.39 8.98 -11.45
CA PHE A 132 1.05 8.63 -10.99
C PHE A 132 1.10 7.69 -9.77
N ALA A 133 1.83 6.58 -9.85
CA ALA A 133 1.98 5.62 -8.76
C ALA A 133 2.58 6.26 -7.49
N ARG A 134 3.54 7.18 -7.63
CA ARG A 134 4.09 7.95 -6.50
C ARG A 134 3.05 8.86 -5.83
N ARG A 135 2.16 9.49 -6.60
CA ARG A 135 1.06 10.29 -6.04
C ARG A 135 0.08 9.41 -5.28
N GLU A 136 -0.31 8.28 -5.86
CA GLU A 136 -1.20 7.32 -5.20
C GLU A 136 -0.56 6.70 -3.96
N LEU A 137 0.75 6.43 -3.95
CA LEU A 137 1.48 5.96 -2.77
C LEU A 137 1.38 6.96 -1.60
N ARG A 138 1.65 8.25 -1.86
CA ARG A 138 1.55 9.31 -0.83
C ARG A 138 0.12 9.48 -0.34
N ARG A 139 -0.86 9.34 -1.24
CA ARG A 139 -2.28 9.41 -0.91
C ARG A 139 -2.69 8.22 -0.03
N ALA A 140 -2.38 7.00 -0.45
CA ALA A 140 -2.65 5.78 0.29
C ALA A 140 -1.99 5.81 1.67
N TRP A 141 -0.76 6.30 1.79
CA TRP A 141 -0.09 6.46 3.08
C TRP A 141 -0.88 7.36 4.03
N ARG A 142 -1.16 8.60 3.62
CA ARG A 142 -1.88 9.56 4.48
C ARG A 142 -3.24 9.02 4.89
N ARG A 143 -4.00 8.46 3.96
CA ARG A 143 -5.34 7.92 4.24
C ARG A 143 -5.29 6.68 5.12
N SER A 144 -4.32 5.80 4.90
CA SER A 144 -4.13 4.60 5.69
C SER A 144 -3.76 4.95 7.13
N THR A 145 -2.78 5.84 7.33
CA THR A 145 -2.38 6.31 8.66
C THR A 145 -3.55 6.99 9.39
N ASN A 146 -4.34 7.81 8.70
CA ASN A 146 -5.55 8.41 9.28
C ASN A 146 -6.58 7.35 9.66
N ALA A 147 -6.80 6.33 8.82
CA ALA A 147 -7.73 5.25 9.10
C ALA A 147 -7.29 4.42 10.32
N ILE A 148 -5.99 4.13 10.48
CA ILE A 148 -5.47 3.46 11.68
C ILE A 148 -5.66 4.34 12.93
N GLY A 149 -5.46 5.65 12.81
CA GLY A 149 -5.74 6.60 13.90
C GLY A 149 -7.22 6.62 14.29
N GLU A 150 -8.13 6.58 13.32
CA GLU A 150 -9.58 6.49 13.56
C GLU A 150 -9.95 5.14 14.20
N MET A 151 -9.37 4.03 13.74
CA MET A 151 -9.55 2.72 14.39
C MET A 151 -9.08 2.73 15.85
N ALA A 152 -7.95 3.38 16.14
CA ALA A 152 -7.44 3.51 17.49
C ALA A 152 -8.40 4.31 18.39
N ALA A 153 -8.95 5.42 17.87
CA ALA A 153 -9.97 6.20 18.57
C ALA A 153 -11.24 5.39 18.82
N VAL A 154 -11.77 4.69 17.81
CA VAL A 154 -12.95 3.82 17.99
C VAL A 154 -12.69 2.71 19.01
N ALA A 155 -11.51 2.10 19.01
CA ALA A 155 -11.17 1.04 19.95
C ALA A 155 -11.06 1.53 21.40
N GLU A 156 -10.52 2.74 21.62
CA GLU A 156 -10.34 3.34 22.94
C GLU A 156 -11.62 4.03 23.43
N ASP A 157 -12.12 5.02 22.70
CA ASP A 157 -13.27 5.84 23.08
C ASP A 157 -14.59 5.06 23.03
N GLY A 158 -14.69 4.13 22.07
CA GLY A 158 -15.82 3.21 21.96
C GLY A 158 -15.74 2.01 22.89
N ALA A 159 -14.71 1.92 23.74
CA ALA A 159 -14.47 0.82 24.67
C ALA A 159 -14.69 -0.57 24.05
N VAL A 160 -14.24 -0.77 22.81
CA VAL A 160 -14.54 -1.97 22.01
C VAL A 160 -14.03 -3.22 22.73
N PHE A 161 -12.75 -3.24 23.11
CA PHE A 161 -12.18 -4.42 23.77
C PHE A 161 -12.73 -4.69 25.17
N PRO A 162 -12.89 -3.69 26.06
CA PRO A 162 -13.59 -3.88 27.33
C PRO A 162 -14.99 -4.47 27.14
N SER A 163 -15.78 -3.93 26.21
CA SER A 163 -17.16 -4.38 25.96
C SER A 163 -17.20 -5.83 25.49
N LEU A 164 -16.32 -6.21 24.56
CA LEU A 164 -16.22 -7.59 24.08
C LEU A 164 -15.86 -8.57 25.19
N MET A 165 -14.89 -8.21 26.04
CA MET A 165 -14.47 -9.05 27.16
C MET A 165 -15.50 -9.12 28.29
N ALA A 166 -16.30 -8.06 28.49
CA ALA A 166 -17.43 -8.10 29.41
C ALA A 166 -18.48 -9.12 28.94
N SER A 167 -18.75 -9.19 27.63
CA SER A 167 -19.75 -10.11 27.06
C SER A 167 -19.29 -11.57 26.92
N GLU A 168 -18.06 -11.83 26.46
CA GLU A 168 -17.57 -13.19 26.17
C GLU A 168 -16.58 -13.71 27.23
N GLY A 169 -16.22 -12.88 28.21
CA GLY A 169 -15.18 -13.16 29.18
C GLY A 169 -13.76 -12.84 28.68
N CYS A 170 -12.76 -13.05 29.55
CA CYS A 170 -11.40 -12.58 29.33
C CYS A 170 -10.63 -13.30 28.20
N ASN A 171 -11.19 -14.42 27.72
CA ASN A 171 -10.71 -15.16 26.55
C ASN A 171 -11.63 -14.95 25.34
N SER A 172 -12.29 -13.79 25.27
CA SER A 172 -13.15 -13.39 24.15
C SER A 172 -12.47 -13.67 22.81
N THR A 173 -13.12 -14.52 22.01
CA THR A 173 -12.65 -14.85 20.67
C THR A 173 -12.84 -13.65 19.75
N LEU A 174 -13.95 -12.92 19.92
CA LEU A 174 -14.23 -11.74 19.12
C LEU A 174 -13.24 -10.60 19.39
N ALA A 175 -12.82 -10.39 20.64
CA ALA A 175 -11.77 -9.42 20.98
C ALA A 175 -10.43 -9.79 20.33
N ALA A 176 -10.04 -11.06 20.38
CA ALA A 176 -8.80 -11.54 19.77
C ALA A 176 -8.84 -11.39 18.23
N GLN A 177 -9.94 -11.75 17.59
CA GLN A 177 -10.14 -11.58 16.14
C GLN A 177 -10.10 -10.11 15.74
N THR A 178 -10.79 -9.25 16.48
CA THR A 178 -10.83 -7.80 16.24
C THR A 178 -9.42 -7.20 16.33
N PHE A 179 -8.65 -7.57 17.36
CA PHE A 179 -7.26 -7.14 17.49
C PHE A 179 -6.38 -7.66 16.35
N GLN A 180 -6.58 -8.91 15.93
CA GLN A 180 -5.84 -9.49 14.81
C GLN A 180 -6.12 -8.77 13.48
N GLN A 181 -7.34 -8.33 13.24
CA GLN A 181 -7.68 -7.54 12.05
C GLN A 181 -7.00 -6.17 12.05
N LEU A 182 -6.97 -5.48 13.20
CA LEU A 182 -6.20 -4.24 13.35
C LEU A 182 -4.71 -4.47 13.06
N ARG A 183 -4.14 -5.62 13.46
CA ARG A 183 -2.76 -5.95 13.09
C ARG A 183 -2.57 -6.14 11.59
N PHE A 184 -3.53 -6.76 10.89
CA PHE A 184 -3.48 -6.83 9.42
C PHE A 184 -3.57 -5.44 8.78
N ALA A 185 -4.35 -4.54 9.36
CA ALA A 185 -4.50 -3.15 8.90
C ALA A 185 -3.16 -2.41 8.96
N VAL A 186 -2.48 -2.55 10.09
CA VAL A 186 -1.16 -1.98 10.35
C VAL A 186 -0.12 -2.59 9.41
N ALA A 187 -0.12 -3.91 9.24
CA ALA A 187 0.80 -4.58 8.32
C ALA A 187 0.63 -4.09 6.88
N GLY A 188 -0.61 -3.89 6.43
CA GLY A 188 -0.88 -3.33 5.10
C GLY A 188 -0.44 -1.88 4.94
N THR A 189 -0.54 -1.08 6.00
CA THR A 189 0.01 0.29 6.01
C THR A 189 1.54 0.26 5.99
N ASN A 190 2.17 -0.64 6.74
CA ASN A 190 3.63 -0.77 6.80
C ASN A 190 4.23 -1.23 5.47
N PHE A 191 3.50 -2.01 4.67
CA PHE A 191 3.88 -2.33 3.31
C PHE A 191 4.17 -1.08 2.47
N LEU A 192 3.40 0.00 2.64
CA LEU A 192 3.62 1.25 1.92
C LEU A 192 4.99 1.87 2.23
N VAL A 193 5.51 1.72 3.45
CA VAL A 193 6.84 2.23 3.84
C VAL A 193 7.93 1.64 2.95
N HIS A 194 7.89 0.32 2.72
CA HIS A 194 8.82 -0.34 1.80
C HIS A 194 8.71 0.21 0.37
N ARG A 195 7.50 0.62 -0.04
CA ARG A 195 7.25 1.19 -1.36
C ARG A 195 7.81 2.60 -1.51
N PHE A 196 7.86 3.41 -0.45
CA PHE A 196 8.52 4.73 -0.52
C PHE A 196 9.99 4.60 -0.88
N ALA A 197 10.71 3.70 -0.20
CA ALA A 197 12.12 3.41 -0.49
C ALA A 197 12.30 2.91 -1.93
N ALA A 198 11.49 1.91 -2.35
CA ALA A 198 11.56 1.35 -3.70
C ALA A 198 11.26 2.38 -4.81
N SER A 199 10.37 3.33 -4.54
CA SER A 199 10.02 4.41 -5.48
C SER A 199 10.98 5.60 -5.43
N GLY A 200 12.02 5.56 -4.59
CA GLY A 200 13.01 6.64 -4.42
C GLY A 200 12.40 7.90 -3.79
N LEU A 201 11.40 7.73 -2.93
CA LEU A 201 10.79 8.80 -2.15
C LEU A 201 11.43 8.84 -0.76
N GLU A 202 11.41 10.02 -0.13
CA GLU A 202 11.75 10.16 1.28
C GLU A 202 10.84 9.29 2.15
N ALA A 203 11.40 8.68 3.19
CA ALA A 203 10.63 7.86 4.11
C ALA A 203 9.51 8.69 4.75
N PRO A 204 8.28 8.15 4.86
CA PRO A 204 7.20 8.89 5.49
C PRO A 204 7.40 8.99 7.01
N ASP A 205 6.80 10.01 7.63
CA ASP A 205 6.75 10.11 9.09
C ASP A 205 5.94 8.95 9.69
N LEU A 206 6.62 8.13 10.50
CA LEU A 206 6.05 6.94 11.14
C LEU A 206 5.44 7.22 12.52
N ALA A 207 5.68 8.40 13.10
CA ALA A 207 5.26 8.70 14.47
C ALA A 207 3.73 8.60 14.67
N PRO A 208 2.86 9.11 13.78
CA PRO A 208 1.42 9.00 13.94
C PRO A 208 0.91 7.54 13.87
N LEU A 209 1.52 6.74 12.99
CA LEU A 209 1.21 5.32 12.89
C LEU A 209 1.63 4.58 14.17
N ALA A 210 2.86 4.80 14.63
CA ALA A 210 3.38 4.17 15.85
C ALA A 210 2.55 4.51 17.09
N ALA A 211 2.11 5.76 17.22
CA ALA A 211 1.22 6.19 18.30
C ALA A 211 -0.13 5.46 18.26
N SER A 212 -0.73 5.34 17.07
CA SER A 212 -2.02 4.65 16.88
C SER A 212 -1.92 3.15 17.17
N VAL A 213 -0.84 2.49 16.73
CA VAL A 213 -0.58 1.08 17.03
C VAL A 213 -0.45 0.85 18.53
N ARG A 214 0.26 1.76 19.23
CA ARG A 214 0.43 1.67 20.68
C ARG A 214 -0.92 1.77 21.39
N ARG A 215 -1.75 2.77 21.05
CA ARG A 215 -3.10 2.94 21.61
C ARG A 215 -3.98 1.70 21.44
N ILE A 216 -3.98 1.10 20.24
CA ILE A 216 -4.71 -0.15 19.97
C ILE A 216 -4.21 -1.29 20.87
N GLY A 217 -2.89 -1.44 20.96
CA GLY A 217 -2.25 -2.46 21.79
C GLY A 217 -2.54 -2.28 23.28
N ASP A 218 -2.49 -1.04 23.76
CA ASP A 218 -2.75 -0.69 25.15
C ASP A 218 -4.21 -0.91 25.51
N SER A 219 -5.15 -0.52 24.63
CA SER A 219 -6.59 -0.77 24.81
C SER A 219 -6.90 -2.26 24.92
N PHE A 220 -6.37 -3.10 24.01
CA PHE A 220 -6.57 -4.55 24.07
C PHE A 220 -5.93 -5.19 25.31
N ASN A 221 -4.68 -4.85 25.61
CA ASN A 221 -3.97 -5.45 26.74
C ASN A 221 -4.51 -4.96 28.09
N GLY A 222 -4.94 -3.70 28.18
CA GLY A 222 -5.61 -3.11 29.33
C GLY A 222 -6.90 -3.85 29.64
N ALA A 223 -7.81 -3.90 28.67
CA ALA A 223 -9.08 -4.63 28.79
C ALA A 223 -8.87 -6.09 29.27
N ARG A 224 -7.86 -6.77 28.72
CA ARG A 224 -7.55 -8.17 29.10
C ARG A 224 -7.04 -8.31 30.53
N ARG A 225 -6.20 -7.38 30.99
CA ARG A 225 -5.70 -7.36 32.37
C ARG A 225 -6.82 -7.06 33.35
N ASP A 226 -7.64 -6.07 33.05
CA ASP A 226 -8.72 -5.62 33.94
C ASP A 226 -9.80 -6.70 34.07
N CYS A 227 -10.17 -7.34 32.97
CA CYS A 227 -11.08 -8.49 32.99
C CYS A 227 -10.55 -9.62 33.90
N ARG A 228 -9.24 -9.93 33.84
CA ARG A 228 -8.64 -10.99 34.66
C ARG A 228 -8.56 -10.64 36.14
N ARG A 229 -8.48 -9.36 36.49
CA ARG A 229 -8.46 -8.88 37.88
C ARG A 229 -9.85 -8.83 38.52
N ALA A 230 -10.89 -8.68 37.70
CA ALA A 230 -12.28 -8.62 38.15
C ALA A 230 -12.92 -10.01 38.40
N ARG A 231 -12.16 -11.09 38.21
CA ARG A 231 -12.56 -12.49 38.46
C ARG A 231 -11.80 -13.05 39.65
#